data_AF-A0A7X9ISZ2-F1
#
_entry.id   AF-A0A7X9ISZ2-F1
#
_cell.length_a   1.000
_cell.length_b   1.000
_cell.length_c   1.000
_cell.angle_alpha   90.00
_cell.angle_beta   90.00
_cell.angle_gamma   90.00
#
_symmetry.space_group_name_H-M   'P 1'
#
loop_
_entity.id
_entity.type
_entity.pdbx_description
1 polymer ?
#
loop_
_entity_poly.entity_id
_entity_poly.type
_entity_poly.pdbx_seq_one_letter_code
_entity_poly.pdbx_strand_id
1 'polypeptide(L)'
;MTGYRRIAGSDLDGAPPEAVPSRCMTGYRRIAGSALLVASLVGLAAPRAAAQTQIKPYMLLIFDNSGSMCDLPSGTRNCADVNSPLNQAKRAVRNAVSSAGDLIWGLERFEVNCTGCTTCTLTHNCSGCGSVCPNPTAGSCYHVQEGQILAGLGEDNQASVLRWVDGSCSGGDTSADPELYGATWTPLHGSLGTALQYYTAGGTWLSTTYTSPIANDPYRGCRPYHVVVLTDGEETCGGCPATGATALRSSRVTSLPCTTVADCCPGGTCRTSGPGTPSCVSGRCQYDIYTWAIGFRLTPPITQIENMATAGGTDCPGSYRGCYAADEAALSAALSDIVSSSLLIEVCNNIDDDCDGLIDEGFTKYCNRPSHPAQDLCTDPGETLCNGVDDNCNGLTDEGLLNLCGTCGAAPTEICDLVDNDCDTLTDEGGVCTPGC
;
A
#
# COMPACT_ATOMS: atom_id res chain seq x y z
N MET A 1 -60.75 -14.93 -32.16
CA MET A 1 -60.56 -16.34 -32.52
C MET A 1 -59.57 -16.92 -31.52
N THR A 2 -60.11 -17.42 -30.40
CA THR A 2 -60.12 -18.87 -30.06
C THR A 2 -58.69 -19.35 -29.81
N GLY A 3 -58.19 -19.49 -28.58
CA GLY A 3 -58.69 -20.29 -27.46
C GLY A 3 -57.59 -21.34 -27.17
N TYR A 4 -57.23 -21.74 -25.95
CA TYR A 4 -57.96 -21.72 -24.70
C TYR A 4 -56.99 -21.82 -23.51
N ARG A 5 -57.18 -20.90 -22.57
CA ARG A 5 -56.75 -20.88 -21.16
C ARG A 5 -57.64 -21.84 -20.37
N ARG A 6 -57.17 -22.40 -19.23
CA ARG A 6 -57.91 -22.59 -17.93
C ARG A 6 -57.53 -23.90 -17.21
N ILE A 7 -57.65 -24.08 -15.89
CA ILE A 7 -57.75 -23.28 -14.64
C ILE A 7 -57.93 -24.33 -13.51
N ALA A 8 -57.35 -24.05 -12.33
CA ALA A 8 -57.77 -24.29 -10.93
C ALA A 8 -58.53 -25.54 -10.41
N GLY A 9 -58.34 -25.71 -9.09
CA GLY A 9 -59.32 -26.13 -8.08
C GLY A 9 -58.62 -26.90 -6.94
N SER A 10 -58.88 -26.73 -5.64
CA SER A 10 -59.79 -25.87 -4.86
C SER A 10 -59.65 -26.26 -3.37
N ASP A 11 -59.72 -25.27 -2.48
CA ASP A 11 -60.40 -25.24 -1.16
C ASP A 11 -60.22 -26.38 -0.11
N LEU A 12 -59.93 -26.01 1.15
CA LEU A 12 -60.92 -25.91 2.25
C LEU A 12 -60.26 -25.82 3.66
N ASP A 13 -60.64 -24.77 4.39
CA ASP A 13 -61.01 -24.70 5.82
C ASP A 13 -60.10 -25.14 6.99
N GLY A 14 -60.01 -24.25 8.00
CA GLY A 14 -60.14 -24.64 9.41
C GLY A 14 -58.98 -24.32 10.36
N ALA A 15 -59.07 -23.20 11.08
CA ALA A 15 -58.30 -22.90 12.30
C ALA A 15 -59.01 -23.45 13.57
N PRO A 16 -58.60 -23.13 14.82
CA PRO A 16 -57.48 -23.59 15.64
C PRO A 16 -57.97 -24.37 16.91
N PRO A 17 -57.54 -24.05 18.16
CA PRO A 17 -56.50 -24.67 18.98
C PRO A 17 -57.06 -25.45 20.20
N GLU A 18 -56.22 -26.09 21.04
CA GLU A 18 -56.52 -26.20 22.48
C GLU A 18 -55.33 -26.69 23.32
N ALA A 19 -55.41 -26.35 24.61
CA ALA A 19 -54.33 -26.20 25.56
C ALA A 19 -54.54 -27.07 26.81
N VAL A 20 -53.43 -27.58 27.38
CA VAL A 20 -53.19 -27.99 28.80
C VAL A 20 -54.06 -29.19 29.32
N PRO A 21 -53.83 -29.83 30.52
CA PRO A 21 -52.85 -29.58 31.58
C PRO A 21 -52.21 -30.78 32.36
N SER A 22 -51.00 -30.52 32.88
CA SER A 22 -50.49 -30.69 34.27
C SER A 22 -50.63 -31.98 35.11
N ARG A 23 -49.51 -32.45 35.72
CA ARG A 23 -49.18 -32.56 37.18
C ARG A 23 -48.42 -33.84 37.60
N CYS A 24 -47.53 -33.64 38.59
CA CYS A 24 -47.11 -34.60 39.66
C CYS A 24 -46.30 -35.84 39.23
N MET A 25 -45.28 -36.36 39.93
CA MET A 25 -44.82 -36.27 41.32
C MET A 25 -43.37 -36.81 41.38
N THR A 26 -42.56 -36.24 42.29
CA THR A 26 -41.67 -36.90 43.29
C THR A 26 -40.64 -37.96 42.85
N GLY A 27 -39.35 -37.69 43.19
CA GLY A 27 -38.20 -38.52 42.85
C GLY A 27 -37.86 -39.66 43.82
N TYR A 28 -36.75 -40.35 43.53
CA TYR A 28 -35.95 -41.14 44.48
C TYR A 28 -34.50 -41.29 43.98
N ARG A 29 -33.54 -41.07 44.89
CA ARG A 29 -32.08 -41.30 44.75
C ARG A 29 -31.74 -42.77 44.44
N ARG A 30 -30.64 -43.04 43.70
CA ARG A 30 -29.55 -44.00 44.06
C ARG A 30 -28.23 -43.68 43.34
N ILE A 31 -27.14 -44.03 44.01
CA ILE A 31 -25.72 -43.73 43.78
C ILE A 31 -25.02 -44.88 43.04
N ALA A 32 -24.13 -44.57 42.09
CA ALA A 32 -22.87 -45.26 41.71
C ALA A 32 -22.30 -44.49 40.51
N GLY A 33 -21.13 -43.84 40.52
CA GLY A 33 -19.82 -44.30 40.94
C GLY A 33 -19.10 -44.91 39.73
N SER A 34 -18.30 -44.12 38.97
CA SER A 34 -17.21 -44.59 38.09
C SER A 34 -16.40 -43.44 37.46
N ALA A 35 -15.13 -43.36 37.87
CA ALA A 35 -13.92 -42.89 37.20
C ALA A 35 -13.88 -41.52 36.46
N LEU A 36 -13.21 -40.54 37.09
CA LEU A 36 -12.55 -39.42 36.42
C LEU A 36 -11.34 -39.95 35.61
N LEU A 37 -11.35 -39.73 34.31
CA LEU A 37 -10.15 -39.71 33.46
C LEU A 37 -9.79 -38.24 33.23
N VAL A 38 -8.77 -37.75 33.94
CA VAL A 38 -8.17 -36.44 33.66
C VAL A 38 -7.24 -36.64 32.47
N ALA A 39 -7.74 -36.37 31.26
CA ALA A 39 -6.88 -36.20 30.10
C ALA A 39 -6.19 -34.84 30.24
N SER A 40 -4.95 -34.86 30.70
CA SER A 40 -4.03 -33.72 30.63
C SER A 40 -3.78 -33.39 29.16
N LEU A 41 -4.60 -32.51 28.59
CA LEU A 41 -4.29 -31.80 27.36
C LEU A 41 -3.12 -30.86 27.67
N VAL A 42 -1.90 -31.35 27.46
CA VAL A 42 -0.76 -30.48 27.18
C VAL A 42 -1.07 -29.83 25.86
N GLY A 43 -1.67 -28.64 25.91
CA GLY A 43 -1.83 -27.79 24.74
C GLY A 43 -0.44 -27.44 24.25
N LEU A 44 -0.03 -28.08 23.15
CA LEU A 44 0.95 -27.50 22.24
C LEU A 44 0.33 -26.19 21.76
N ALA A 45 0.67 -25.09 22.43
CA ALA A 45 0.47 -23.77 21.88
C ALA A 45 1.39 -23.71 20.66
N ALA A 46 0.82 -23.93 19.47
CA ALA A 46 1.45 -23.46 18.25
C ALA A 46 1.81 -21.98 18.47
N PRO A 47 3.01 -21.54 18.09
CA PRO A 47 3.32 -20.12 18.17
C PRO A 47 2.22 -19.39 17.40
N ARG A 48 1.56 -18.43 18.07
CA ARG A 48 0.72 -17.48 17.37
C ARG A 48 1.65 -16.79 16.38
N ALA A 49 1.40 -16.96 15.08
CA ALA A 49 1.91 -16.01 14.10
C ALA A 49 1.54 -14.62 14.62
N ALA A 50 2.55 -13.77 14.87
CA ALA A 50 2.29 -12.37 15.12
C ALA A 50 1.54 -11.86 13.89
N ALA A 51 0.36 -11.28 14.11
CA ALA A 51 -0.35 -10.62 13.02
C ALA A 51 0.47 -9.38 12.64
N GLN A 52 0.80 -9.24 11.36
CA GLN A 52 1.55 -8.09 10.85
C GLN A 52 0.83 -6.79 11.21
N THR A 53 1.57 -5.85 11.77
CA THR A 53 1.02 -4.52 12.07
C THR A 53 1.14 -3.67 10.82
N GLN A 54 0.08 -3.61 10.01
CA GLN A 54 0.13 -2.87 8.76
C GLN A 54 0.36 -1.36 8.98
N ILE A 55 1.52 -0.87 8.57
CA ILE A 55 1.88 0.54 8.61
C ILE A 55 1.34 1.25 7.37
N LYS A 56 0.47 2.22 7.59
CA LYS A 56 -0.24 2.96 6.52
C LYS A 56 0.70 3.95 5.82
N PRO A 57 0.84 3.95 4.48
CA PRO A 57 1.65 4.95 3.80
C PRO A 57 1.02 6.35 3.90
N TYR A 58 1.85 7.39 3.85
CA TYR A 58 1.41 8.78 3.77
C TYR A 58 1.24 9.21 2.31
N MET A 59 0.05 9.67 1.95
CA MET A 59 -0.27 10.11 0.59
C MET A 59 -0.77 11.55 0.55
N LEU A 60 0.05 12.45 0.02
CA LEU A 60 -0.37 13.82 -0.28
C LEU A 60 -0.91 13.88 -1.72
N LEU A 61 -2.20 14.12 -1.89
CA LEU A 61 -2.79 14.36 -3.19
C LEU A 61 -2.65 15.84 -3.57
N ILE A 62 -1.93 16.13 -4.65
CA ILE A 62 -1.93 17.43 -5.32
C ILE A 62 -3.02 17.39 -6.39
N PHE A 63 -4.08 18.14 -6.14
CA PHE A 63 -5.25 18.20 -6.99
C PHE A 63 -5.17 19.39 -7.95
N ASP A 64 -5.18 19.11 -9.25
CA ASP A 64 -5.29 20.13 -10.29
C ASP A 64 -6.66 20.82 -10.25
N ASN A 65 -6.65 22.08 -9.84
CA ASN A 65 -7.77 23.00 -9.91
C ASN A 65 -7.53 24.13 -10.93
N SER A 66 -6.70 23.86 -11.93
CA SER A 66 -6.56 24.74 -13.09
C SER A 66 -7.88 24.80 -13.85
N GLY A 67 -7.98 25.79 -14.73
CA GLY A 67 -9.18 25.94 -15.53
C GLY A 67 -9.33 24.86 -16.62
N SER A 68 -8.28 24.16 -17.06
CA SER A 68 -8.41 23.07 -18.05
C SER A 68 -9.24 21.91 -17.49
N MET A 69 -9.18 21.69 -16.18
CA MET A 69 -10.05 20.75 -15.47
C MET A 69 -11.55 21.09 -15.58
N CYS A 70 -11.90 22.23 -16.16
CA CYS A 70 -13.28 22.60 -16.44
C CYS A 70 -13.65 22.53 -17.93
N ASP A 71 -12.74 22.13 -18.81
CA ASP A 71 -12.99 22.00 -20.24
C ASP A 71 -13.80 20.74 -20.53
N LEU A 72 -14.98 20.94 -21.09
CA LEU A 72 -15.87 19.86 -21.51
C LEU A 72 -15.48 19.37 -22.90
N PRO A 73 -15.83 18.12 -23.26
CA PRO A 73 -15.67 17.62 -24.63
C PRO A 73 -16.38 18.47 -25.70
N SER A 74 -17.37 19.28 -25.29
CA SER A 74 -18.05 20.25 -26.16
C SER A 74 -17.20 21.47 -26.52
N GLY A 75 -15.99 21.61 -25.98
CA GLY A 75 -15.12 22.77 -26.15
C GLY A 75 -15.51 23.98 -25.30
N THR A 76 -16.50 23.83 -24.41
CA THR A 76 -16.92 24.88 -23.47
C THR A 76 -16.28 24.65 -22.10
N ARG A 77 -15.86 25.73 -21.45
CA ARG A 77 -15.37 25.69 -20.07
C ARG A 77 -16.51 25.91 -19.08
N ASN A 78 -16.79 24.93 -18.22
CA ASN A 78 -17.81 25.03 -17.20
C ASN A 78 -17.47 24.17 -15.95
N CYS A 79 -16.91 24.80 -14.92
CA CYS A 79 -16.55 24.13 -13.68
C CYS A 79 -17.76 23.65 -12.84
N ALA A 80 -18.95 24.19 -13.11
CA ALA A 80 -20.19 23.78 -12.43
C ALA A 80 -20.83 22.54 -13.07
N ASP A 81 -20.36 22.11 -14.25
CA ASP A 81 -20.88 20.91 -14.89
C ASP A 81 -20.45 19.66 -14.11
N VAL A 82 -21.41 18.81 -13.76
CA VAL A 82 -21.15 17.54 -13.05
C VAL A 82 -20.24 16.59 -13.83
N ASN A 83 -20.19 16.73 -15.15
CA ASN A 83 -19.34 15.97 -16.05
C ASN A 83 -18.03 16.69 -16.40
N SER A 84 -17.74 17.85 -15.81
CA SER A 84 -16.41 18.44 -15.95
C SER A 84 -15.34 17.48 -15.40
N PRO A 85 -14.12 17.51 -15.96
CA PRO A 85 -13.00 16.76 -15.40
C PRO A 85 -12.83 16.99 -13.89
N LEU A 86 -12.94 18.24 -13.44
CA LEU A 86 -12.90 18.66 -12.03
C LEU A 86 -13.90 17.88 -11.16
N ASN A 87 -15.18 17.88 -11.53
CA ASN A 87 -16.22 17.22 -10.72
C ASN A 87 -16.16 15.71 -10.78
N GLN A 88 -15.68 15.12 -11.88
CA GLN A 88 -15.37 13.70 -11.94
C GLN A 88 -14.19 13.33 -11.02
N ALA A 89 -13.12 14.14 -11.06
CA ALA A 89 -11.96 13.94 -10.21
C ALA A 89 -12.29 14.03 -8.72
N LYS A 90 -13.09 15.02 -8.31
CA LYS A 90 -13.59 15.13 -6.93
C LYS A 90 -14.34 13.87 -6.47
N ARG A 91 -15.22 13.33 -7.31
CA ARG A 91 -15.96 12.10 -6.98
C ARG A 91 -15.04 10.88 -6.89
N ALA A 92 -14.08 10.74 -7.82
CA ALA A 92 -13.09 9.68 -7.76
C ALA A 92 -12.27 9.74 -6.47
N VAL A 93 -11.81 10.94 -6.08
CA VAL A 93 -11.09 11.17 -4.83
C VAL A 93 -11.98 10.87 -3.63
N ARG A 94 -13.24 11.32 -3.61
CA ARG A 94 -14.18 11.00 -2.55
C ARG A 94 -14.35 9.50 -2.40
N ASN A 95 -14.56 8.79 -3.50
CA ASN A 95 -14.71 7.34 -3.50
C ASN A 95 -13.45 6.68 -2.94
N ALA A 96 -12.27 6.99 -3.48
CA ALA A 96 -10.99 6.43 -3.04
C ALA A 96 -10.70 6.70 -1.56
N VAL A 97 -10.90 7.94 -1.11
CA VAL A 97 -10.70 8.34 0.28
C VAL A 97 -11.71 7.63 1.18
N SER A 98 -13.00 7.56 0.80
CA SER A 98 -14.05 6.91 1.60
C SER A 98 -13.96 5.39 1.66
N SER A 99 -13.42 4.75 0.62
CA SER A 99 -13.23 3.29 0.56
C SER A 99 -11.93 2.83 1.21
N ALA A 100 -10.95 3.73 1.35
CA ALA A 100 -9.69 3.43 2.01
C ALA A 100 -9.82 3.62 3.53
N GLY A 101 -10.16 2.54 4.24
CA GLY A 101 -10.08 2.51 5.72
C GLY A 101 -8.64 2.61 6.26
N ASP A 102 -7.65 2.39 5.40
CA ASP A 102 -6.26 2.15 5.81
C ASP A 102 -5.22 3.10 5.18
N LEU A 103 -5.60 4.35 4.89
CA LEU A 103 -4.65 5.33 4.36
C LEU A 103 -4.74 6.70 5.01
N ILE A 104 -3.59 7.37 5.03
CA ILE A 104 -3.45 8.72 5.56
C ILE A 104 -3.31 9.66 4.37
N TRP A 105 -4.40 10.38 4.12
CA TRP A 105 -4.51 11.33 3.01
C TRP A 105 -4.26 12.76 3.48
N GLY A 106 -3.43 13.46 2.73
CA GLY A 106 -3.36 14.92 2.71
C GLY A 106 -3.93 15.44 1.39
N LEU A 107 -4.37 16.69 1.39
CA LEU A 107 -4.86 17.36 0.19
C LEU A 107 -4.14 18.69 0.01
N GLU A 108 -3.58 18.86 -1.18
CA GLU A 108 -3.03 20.08 -1.73
C GLU A 108 -3.81 20.44 -2.99
N ARG A 109 -3.91 21.73 -3.28
CA ARG A 109 -4.34 22.25 -4.59
C ARG A 109 -3.38 23.32 -5.07
N PHE A 110 -3.54 23.78 -6.30
CA PHE A 110 -2.81 24.97 -6.78
C PHE A 110 -3.32 26.23 -6.10
N GLU A 111 -2.42 27.19 -5.89
CA GLU A 111 -2.66 28.35 -5.06
C GLU A 111 -3.71 29.30 -5.65
N VAL A 112 -4.81 29.45 -4.91
CA VAL A 112 -5.92 30.36 -5.23
C VAL A 112 -6.45 30.98 -3.95
N ASN A 113 -7.20 32.08 -4.07
CA ASN A 113 -7.96 32.65 -2.97
C ASN A 113 -9.45 32.61 -3.30
N CYS A 114 -10.20 31.71 -2.66
CA CYS A 114 -11.63 31.59 -2.82
C CYS A 114 -12.38 32.28 -1.69
N THR A 115 -13.21 33.25 -2.06
CA THR A 115 -14.10 33.98 -1.14
C THR A 115 -15.50 33.38 -1.08
N GLY A 116 -15.80 32.42 -1.97
CA GLY A 116 -17.03 31.66 -2.03
C GLY A 116 -16.87 30.42 -2.92
N CYS A 117 -17.95 29.67 -3.09
CA CYS A 117 -17.96 28.36 -3.74
C CYS A 117 -17.51 28.33 -5.20
N THR A 118 -17.65 29.45 -5.90
CA THR A 118 -17.33 29.56 -7.33
C THR A 118 -16.49 30.79 -7.64
N THR A 119 -16.04 31.50 -6.61
CA THR A 119 -15.39 32.81 -6.75
C THR A 119 -13.99 32.72 -6.16
N CYS A 120 -13.06 32.30 -7.02
CA CYS A 120 -11.65 32.22 -6.70
C CYS A 120 -10.86 33.20 -7.55
N THR A 121 -9.95 33.93 -6.92
CA THR A 121 -9.01 34.81 -7.60
C THR A 121 -7.63 34.16 -7.65
N LEU A 122 -6.94 34.38 -8.76
CA LEU A 122 -5.53 34.04 -8.94
C LEU A 122 -4.69 34.74 -7.87
N THR A 123 -3.83 33.99 -7.19
CA THR A 123 -2.81 34.55 -6.30
C THR A 123 -1.51 34.89 -7.04
N HIS A 124 -1.24 34.19 -8.17
CA HIS A 124 -0.05 34.38 -9.00
C HIS A 124 -0.36 34.60 -10.48
N ASN A 125 0.57 35.22 -11.20
CA ASN A 125 0.45 35.50 -12.63
C ASN A 125 1.51 34.75 -13.44
N CYS A 126 1.09 33.69 -14.11
CA CYS A 126 1.93 32.85 -14.96
C CYS A 126 2.16 33.43 -16.37
N SER A 127 1.66 34.64 -16.65
CA SER A 127 1.79 35.28 -17.97
C SER A 127 3.24 35.64 -18.29
N GLY A 128 3.80 35.01 -19.32
CA GLY A 128 5.17 35.27 -19.80
C GLY A 128 6.19 34.21 -19.37
N CYS A 129 5.77 33.20 -18.61
CA CYS A 129 6.61 32.06 -18.28
C CYS A 129 6.67 31.14 -19.51
N GLY A 130 7.85 30.97 -20.09
CA GLY A 130 8.04 30.02 -21.20
C GLY A 130 7.98 28.58 -20.69
N SER A 131 7.43 27.66 -21.47
CA SER A 131 7.37 26.21 -21.18
C SER A 131 8.72 25.49 -21.28
N VAL A 132 9.82 26.20 -21.07
CA VAL A 132 11.17 25.69 -21.34
C VAL A 132 11.79 25.11 -20.07
N CYS A 133 11.96 23.79 -20.06
CA CYS A 133 12.81 23.08 -19.10
C CYS A 133 14.28 23.15 -19.56
N PRO A 134 14.96 24.31 -19.48
CA PRO A 134 16.18 24.38 -18.67
C PRO A 134 16.58 25.82 -18.29
N ASN A 135 16.05 26.41 -17.22
CA ASN A 135 16.80 27.46 -16.52
C ASN A 135 16.26 27.75 -15.10
N PRO A 136 16.95 27.35 -14.01
CA PRO A 136 16.65 27.84 -12.66
C PRO A 136 17.04 29.31 -12.45
N THR A 137 17.66 29.96 -13.45
CA THR A 137 18.14 31.35 -13.38
C THR A 137 17.26 32.36 -14.15
N ALA A 138 16.11 31.95 -14.69
CA ALA A 138 15.16 32.88 -15.31
C ALA A 138 14.40 33.65 -14.21
N GLY A 139 14.57 34.98 -14.15
CA GLY A 139 13.93 35.84 -13.16
C GLY A 139 12.38 35.84 -13.20
N SER A 140 11.78 36.38 -12.13
CA SER A 140 10.36 36.69 -11.85
C SER A 140 9.25 35.64 -12.15
N CYS A 141 9.54 34.54 -12.85
CA CYS A 141 8.61 33.45 -13.21
C CYS A 141 8.96 32.12 -12.51
N TYR A 142 9.85 32.16 -11.53
CA TYR A 142 10.27 30.98 -10.78
C TYR A 142 9.73 31.07 -9.36
N HIS A 143 8.56 30.48 -9.14
CA HIS A 143 7.97 30.34 -7.81
C HIS A 143 8.10 28.88 -7.38
N VAL A 144 8.82 28.66 -6.29
CA VAL A 144 9.08 27.31 -5.76
C VAL A 144 7.92 26.78 -4.91
N GLN A 145 6.89 27.58 -4.67
CA GLN A 145 5.77 27.28 -3.77
C GLN A 145 4.52 27.94 -4.34
N GLU A 146 3.76 27.19 -5.14
CA GLU A 146 2.53 27.65 -5.81
C GLU A 146 1.35 26.71 -5.54
N GLY A 147 1.49 25.86 -4.52
CA GLY A 147 0.42 25.04 -3.96
C GLY A 147 -0.06 25.54 -2.60
N GLN A 148 -1.20 25.05 -2.17
CA GLN A 148 -1.80 25.29 -0.85
C GLN A 148 -2.23 23.98 -0.19
N ILE A 149 -1.72 23.73 1.01
CA ILE A 149 -2.17 22.59 1.83
C ILE A 149 -3.55 22.89 2.42
N LEU A 150 -4.53 22.07 2.04
CA LEU A 150 -5.93 22.19 2.44
C LEU A 150 -6.30 21.27 3.61
N ALA A 151 -5.62 20.12 3.66
CA ALA A 151 -5.71 19.12 4.71
C ALA A 151 -4.33 18.48 4.88
N GLY A 152 -3.81 18.46 6.11
CA GLY A 152 -2.53 17.84 6.42
C GLY A 152 -2.59 16.31 6.41
N LEU A 153 -1.44 15.68 6.37
CA LEU A 153 -1.28 14.26 6.66
C LEU A 153 -1.43 14.04 8.17
N GLY A 154 -2.35 13.15 8.54
CA GLY A 154 -2.55 12.72 9.91
C GLY A 154 -3.56 11.58 9.98
N GLU A 155 -3.42 10.74 11.01
CA GLU A 155 -4.41 9.71 11.34
C GLU A 155 -5.80 10.33 11.50
N ASP A 156 -6.83 9.60 11.10
CA ASP A 156 -8.25 10.00 11.19
C ASP A 156 -8.60 11.34 10.50
N ASN A 157 -7.73 11.86 9.62
CA ASN A 157 -7.94 13.17 8.98
C ASN A 157 -8.82 13.10 7.71
N GLN A 158 -9.44 11.96 7.45
CA GLN A 158 -10.26 11.70 6.26
C GLN A 158 -11.37 12.76 6.07
N ALA A 159 -12.04 13.16 7.15
CA ALA A 159 -13.10 14.17 7.11
C ALA A 159 -12.61 15.53 6.60
N SER A 160 -11.36 15.91 6.93
CA SER A 160 -10.76 17.17 6.48
C SER A 160 -10.46 17.18 4.98
N VAL A 161 -10.20 16.02 4.38
CA VAL A 161 -10.05 15.86 2.94
C VAL A 161 -11.42 15.84 2.26
N LEU A 162 -12.35 15.02 2.78
CA LEU A 162 -13.65 14.80 2.17
C LEU A 162 -14.49 16.08 2.03
N ARG A 163 -14.42 17.01 2.99
CA ARG A 163 -15.15 18.29 2.91
C ARG A 163 -14.86 19.08 1.64
N TRP A 164 -13.65 18.96 1.08
CA TRP A 164 -13.24 19.72 -0.12
C TRP A 164 -13.73 19.13 -1.44
N VAL A 165 -14.24 17.90 -1.39
CA VAL A 165 -14.62 17.11 -2.57
C VAL A 165 -16.02 16.50 -2.41
N ASP A 166 -16.81 16.99 -1.44
CA ASP A 166 -18.13 16.46 -1.13
C ASP A 166 -19.24 17.04 -2.03
N GLY A 167 -18.90 18.02 -2.87
CA GLY A 167 -19.80 18.63 -3.84
C GLY A 167 -20.90 19.47 -3.19
N SER A 168 -20.85 19.63 -1.86
CA SER A 168 -21.52 20.68 -1.12
C SER A 168 -20.58 21.88 -1.05
N CYS A 169 -21.14 23.06 -0.87
CA CYS A 169 -20.33 24.21 -0.53
C CYS A 169 -21.19 25.28 0.12
N SER A 170 -20.69 25.84 1.23
CA SER A 170 -21.34 26.93 1.95
C SER A 170 -20.41 28.12 2.25
N GLY A 171 -19.31 28.28 1.49
CA GLY A 171 -18.40 29.43 1.66
C GLY A 171 -17.10 29.35 0.86
N GLY A 172 -16.15 30.21 1.22
CA GLY A 172 -14.79 30.21 0.68
C GLY A 172 -13.85 29.28 1.44
N ASP A 173 -12.55 29.45 1.23
CA ASP A 173 -11.51 28.51 1.70
C ASP A 173 -11.45 28.30 3.21
N THR A 174 -11.82 29.33 3.98
CA THR A 174 -11.78 29.31 5.46
C THR A 174 -13.13 28.98 6.08
N SER A 175 -14.13 28.64 5.25
CA SER A 175 -15.46 28.25 5.73
C SER A 175 -15.48 26.82 6.27
N ALA A 176 -16.56 26.46 6.96
CA ALA A 176 -16.75 25.10 7.48
C ALA A 176 -17.03 24.06 6.38
N ASP A 177 -17.51 24.50 5.21
CA ASP A 177 -17.90 23.68 4.06
C ASP A 177 -17.31 24.27 2.76
N PRO A 178 -15.97 24.22 2.59
CA PRO A 178 -15.29 24.71 1.41
C PRO A 178 -15.25 23.63 0.32
N GLU A 179 -15.15 24.00 -0.95
CA GLU A 179 -15.10 23.04 -2.06
C GLU A 179 -13.99 23.43 -3.04
N LEU A 180 -13.37 22.42 -3.68
CA LEU A 180 -12.40 22.70 -4.75
C LEU A 180 -13.09 23.39 -5.92
N TYR A 181 -12.47 24.43 -6.47
CA TYR A 181 -13.03 25.12 -7.62
C TYR A 181 -11.94 25.44 -8.64
N GLY A 182 -12.27 25.24 -9.92
CA GLY A 182 -11.36 25.47 -11.02
C GLY A 182 -11.21 26.95 -11.31
N ALA A 183 -9.99 27.48 -11.32
CA ALA A 183 -9.81 28.93 -11.38
C ALA A 183 -8.57 29.42 -12.13
N THR A 184 -7.53 28.60 -12.29
CA THR A 184 -6.19 29.15 -12.56
C THR A 184 -5.37 28.40 -13.60
N TRP A 185 -4.09 28.74 -13.66
CA TRP A 185 -3.03 28.04 -14.36
C TRP A 185 -2.70 26.71 -13.66
N THR A 186 -1.76 25.98 -14.26
CA THR A 186 -1.29 24.64 -13.86
C THR A 186 0.18 24.71 -13.40
N PRO A 187 0.47 25.19 -12.17
CA PRO A 187 1.82 25.29 -11.59
C PRO A 187 2.28 23.97 -10.96
N LEU A 188 2.50 22.94 -11.77
CA LEU A 188 2.91 21.62 -11.29
C LEU A 188 4.26 21.65 -10.56
N HIS A 189 5.26 22.37 -11.08
CA HIS A 189 6.55 22.48 -10.41
C HIS A 189 6.41 23.24 -9.08
N GLY A 190 5.76 24.41 -9.08
CA GLY A 190 5.58 25.19 -7.85
C GLY A 190 4.79 24.44 -6.78
N SER A 191 3.82 23.60 -7.17
CA SER A 191 3.05 22.75 -6.26
C SER A 191 3.91 21.63 -5.66
N LEU A 192 4.73 20.94 -6.47
CA LEU A 192 5.70 19.98 -5.96
C LEU A 192 6.70 20.60 -4.97
N GLY A 193 7.04 21.86 -5.16
CA GLY A 193 7.87 22.59 -4.20
C GLY A 193 7.12 23.02 -2.92
N THR A 194 5.81 23.29 -2.98
CA THR A 194 4.96 23.38 -1.78
C THR A 194 4.91 22.05 -1.03
N ALA A 195 4.72 20.92 -1.71
CA ALA A 195 4.78 19.60 -1.10
C ALA A 195 6.13 19.36 -0.41
N LEU A 196 7.23 19.71 -1.07
CA LEU A 196 8.58 19.63 -0.48
C LEU A 196 8.69 20.47 0.80
N GLN A 197 8.20 21.72 0.80
CA GLN A 197 8.17 22.55 2.00
C GLN A 197 7.35 21.90 3.11
N TYR A 198 6.16 21.41 2.78
CA TYR A 198 5.26 20.76 3.73
C TYR A 198 5.94 19.56 4.39
N TYR A 199 6.55 18.66 3.61
CA TYR A 199 7.26 17.50 4.13
C TYR A 199 8.52 17.83 4.93
N THR A 200 9.27 18.89 4.59
CA THR A 200 10.59 19.18 5.18
C THR A 200 10.58 20.17 6.34
N ALA A 201 9.66 21.13 6.34
CA ALA A 201 9.60 22.20 7.33
C ALA A 201 8.19 22.39 7.90
N GLY A 202 7.16 22.00 7.15
CA GLY A 202 5.81 22.49 7.39
C GLY A 202 5.67 23.93 6.92
N GLY A 203 4.55 24.56 7.27
CA GLY A 203 4.21 25.91 6.82
C GLY A 203 2.81 26.32 7.22
N THR A 204 2.41 27.51 6.80
CA THR A 204 1.08 28.07 7.09
C THR A 204 0.34 28.30 5.77
N TRP A 205 -0.79 27.62 5.60
CA TRP A 205 -1.67 27.77 4.44
C TRP A 205 -3.10 27.95 4.94
N LEU A 206 -3.86 28.85 4.30
CA LEU A 206 -5.26 29.15 4.69
C LEU A 206 -5.41 29.43 6.20
N SER A 207 -4.49 30.19 6.77
CA SER A 207 -4.42 30.51 8.20
C SER A 207 -4.25 29.31 9.15
N THR A 208 -3.95 28.12 8.62
CA THR A 208 -3.66 26.91 9.39
C THR A 208 -2.17 26.59 9.30
N THR A 209 -1.54 26.40 10.45
CA THR A 209 -0.13 26.01 10.53
C THR A 209 -0.02 24.49 10.61
N TYR A 210 0.74 23.91 9.69
CA TYR A 210 1.05 22.50 9.65
C TYR A 210 2.53 22.30 9.93
N THR A 211 2.85 21.33 10.78
CA THR A 211 4.22 20.87 10.98
C THR A 211 4.60 19.85 9.90
N SER A 212 5.90 19.64 9.69
CA SER A 212 6.38 18.54 8.87
C SER A 212 5.78 17.20 9.35
N PRO A 213 5.14 16.41 8.48
CA PRO A 213 4.60 15.10 8.83
C PRO A 213 5.71 14.08 9.15
N ILE A 214 6.88 14.20 8.53
CA ILE A 214 8.05 13.33 8.77
C ILE A 214 8.67 13.61 10.15
N ALA A 215 8.67 14.87 10.57
CA ALA A 215 9.31 15.29 11.83
C ALA A 215 8.74 14.55 13.06
N ASN A 216 7.45 14.19 13.00
CA ASN A 216 6.74 13.56 14.10
C ASN A 216 6.35 12.10 13.81
N ASP A 217 6.72 11.53 12.66
CA ASP A 217 6.39 10.14 12.33
C ASP A 217 7.28 9.16 13.12
N PRO A 218 6.69 8.30 13.98
CA PRO A 218 7.45 7.28 14.72
C PRO A 218 8.04 6.20 13.81
N TYR A 219 7.54 6.02 12.59
CA TYR A 219 7.98 5.00 11.65
C TYR A 219 8.87 5.55 10.53
N ARG A 220 9.29 6.82 10.61
CA ARG A 220 10.06 7.48 9.53
C ARG A 220 11.38 6.79 9.16
N GLY A 221 11.89 5.90 10.01
CA GLY A 221 13.08 5.09 9.71
C GLY A 221 12.87 4.08 8.57
N CYS A 222 11.62 3.84 8.17
CA CYS A 222 11.26 2.83 7.19
C CYS A 222 9.99 3.18 6.36
N ARG A 223 9.02 3.92 6.91
CA ARG A 223 7.77 4.29 6.22
C ARG A 223 8.04 5.11 4.94
N PRO A 224 7.45 4.75 3.79
CA PRO A 224 7.56 5.51 2.56
C PRO A 224 6.57 6.68 2.55
N TYR A 225 6.98 7.76 1.91
CA TYR A 225 6.17 8.98 1.74
C TYR A 225 5.84 9.18 0.27
N HIS A 226 4.61 9.59 -0.02
CA HIS A 226 4.12 9.71 -1.38
C HIS A 226 3.45 11.05 -1.64
N VAL A 227 3.65 11.55 -2.86
CA VAL A 227 2.90 12.63 -3.48
C VAL A 227 2.20 12.06 -4.71
N VAL A 228 0.92 12.34 -4.88
CA VAL A 228 0.15 11.97 -6.06
C VAL A 228 -0.26 13.24 -6.76
N VAL A 229 0.26 13.48 -7.96
CA VAL A 229 -0.11 14.62 -8.81
C VAL A 229 -1.24 14.19 -9.74
N LEU A 230 -2.42 14.74 -9.57
CA LEU A 230 -3.55 14.55 -10.47
C LEU A 230 -3.68 15.79 -11.35
N THR A 231 -3.52 15.67 -12.67
CA THR A 231 -3.62 16.79 -13.61
C THR A 231 -4.18 16.36 -14.97
N ASP A 232 -4.89 17.26 -15.64
CA ASP A 232 -5.35 17.08 -17.02
C ASP A 232 -4.57 17.93 -18.04
N GLY A 233 -3.50 18.59 -17.60
CA GLY A 233 -2.83 19.62 -18.38
C GLY A 233 -1.31 19.60 -18.27
N GLU A 234 -0.71 20.42 -19.13
CA GLU A 234 0.74 20.70 -19.10
C GLU A 234 1.05 21.83 -18.12
N GLU A 235 2.30 21.91 -17.65
CA GLU A 235 2.80 23.02 -16.84
C GLU A 235 2.66 24.35 -17.61
N THR A 236 2.03 25.35 -16.98
CA THR A 236 1.77 26.67 -17.60
C THR A 236 2.37 27.85 -16.84
N CYS A 237 2.96 27.63 -15.67
CA CYS A 237 3.62 28.63 -14.83
C CYS A 237 5.14 28.62 -14.90
N GLY A 238 5.70 27.69 -15.67
CA GLY A 238 7.13 27.60 -15.93
C GLY A 238 7.84 26.67 -14.95
N GLY A 239 9.08 26.33 -15.30
CA GLY A 239 9.85 25.33 -14.57
C GLY A 239 9.70 23.92 -15.14
N CYS A 240 10.22 22.94 -14.41
CA CYS A 240 10.24 21.55 -14.83
C CYS A 240 9.65 20.69 -13.73
N PRO A 241 8.42 20.16 -13.90
CA PRO A 241 7.80 19.32 -12.87
C PRO A 241 8.65 18.11 -12.48
N ALA A 242 9.40 17.54 -13.44
CA ALA A 242 10.37 16.47 -13.16
C ALA A 242 11.51 16.92 -12.20
N THR A 243 11.93 18.19 -12.22
CA THR A 243 12.90 18.70 -11.24
C THR A 243 12.29 18.85 -9.85
N GLY A 244 11.01 19.24 -9.74
CA GLY A 244 10.28 19.23 -8.45
C GLY A 244 10.16 17.81 -7.88
N ALA A 245 9.79 16.84 -8.72
CA ALA A 245 9.73 15.43 -8.34
C ALA A 245 11.11 14.88 -7.93
N THR A 246 12.18 15.29 -8.61
CA THR A 246 13.56 14.94 -8.21
C THR A 246 13.92 15.52 -6.86
N ALA A 247 13.54 16.76 -6.56
CA ALA A 247 13.84 17.41 -5.30
C ALA A 247 13.19 16.67 -4.11
N LEU A 248 11.95 16.20 -4.28
CA LEU A 248 11.23 15.38 -3.31
C LEU A 248 11.98 14.08 -2.93
N ARG A 249 12.77 13.50 -3.86
CA ARG A 249 13.62 12.32 -3.57
C ARG A 249 14.80 12.61 -2.63
N SER A 250 15.06 13.88 -2.35
CA SER A 250 16.19 14.36 -1.53
C SER A 250 15.75 15.28 -0.40
N SER A 251 14.58 14.98 0.18
CA SER A 251 13.88 15.84 1.14
C SER A 251 14.57 15.87 2.50
N ARG A 252 15.16 17.02 2.86
CA ARG A 252 15.88 17.22 4.13
C ARG A 252 14.99 17.87 5.17
N VAL A 253 14.65 17.13 6.22
CA VAL A 253 13.77 17.64 7.27
C VAL A 253 14.54 18.60 8.17
N THR A 254 14.09 19.84 8.20
CA THR A 254 14.80 20.96 8.84
C THR A 254 14.91 20.82 10.36
N SER A 255 13.90 20.21 10.99
CA SER A 255 13.82 19.98 12.43
C SER A 255 14.56 18.72 12.90
N LEU A 256 15.07 17.89 11.99
CA LEU A 256 15.73 16.62 12.30
C LEU A 256 17.25 16.70 12.02
N PRO A 257 18.07 17.13 13.00
CA PRO A 257 19.52 17.05 12.88
C PRO A 257 20.00 15.61 12.91
N CYS A 258 21.12 15.34 12.26
CA CYS A 258 21.79 14.05 12.34
C CYS A 258 23.31 14.19 12.24
N THR A 259 23.99 13.22 12.83
CA THR A 259 25.42 12.95 12.65
C THR A 259 25.62 11.61 11.95
N THR A 260 24.72 10.66 12.19
CA THR A 260 24.68 9.34 11.58
C THR A 260 23.26 9.03 11.08
N VAL A 261 23.09 7.99 10.27
CA VAL A 261 21.77 7.56 9.78
C VAL A 261 20.86 7.12 10.94
N ALA A 262 21.43 6.59 12.03
CA ALA A 262 20.66 6.15 13.20
C ALA A 262 19.86 7.30 13.86
N ASP A 263 20.34 8.54 13.78
CA ASP A 263 19.63 9.72 14.32
C ASP A 263 18.31 9.99 13.58
N CYS A 264 18.17 9.46 12.36
CA CYS A 264 16.99 9.62 11.53
C CYS A 264 15.90 8.59 11.84
N CYS A 265 16.21 7.54 12.57
CA CYS A 265 15.31 6.44 12.84
C CYS A 265 14.89 6.44 14.32
N PRO A 266 13.61 6.73 14.63
CA PRO A 266 13.11 6.53 15.98
C PRO A 266 13.28 5.06 16.40
N GLY A 267 13.70 4.80 17.64
CA GLY A 267 13.87 3.43 18.14
C GLY A 267 15.07 2.66 17.57
N GLY A 268 15.86 3.25 16.66
CA GLY A 268 17.02 2.60 16.05
C GLY A 268 16.69 1.60 14.93
N THR A 269 15.42 1.46 14.57
CA THR A 269 14.95 0.63 13.44
C THR A 269 15.04 1.42 12.14
N CYS A 270 16.17 1.28 11.44
CA CYS A 270 16.33 1.83 10.11
C CYS A 270 16.19 0.72 9.08
N ARG A 271 15.44 0.99 8.01
CA ARG A 271 15.67 0.27 6.76
C ARG A 271 17.11 0.53 6.32
N THR A 272 17.85 -0.52 5.99
CA THR A 272 19.28 -0.42 5.64
C THR A 272 19.53 -0.36 4.14
N SER A 273 18.53 -0.73 3.33
CA SER A 273 18.55 -0.62 1.89
C SER A 273 17.13 -0.64 1.30
N GLY A 274 16.99 -0.26 0.03
CA GLY A 274 15.70 -0.19 -0.65
C GLY A 274 14.94 1.13 -0.45
N PRO A 275 13.73 1.22 -1.03
CA PRO A 275 12.86 2.39 -0.93
C PRO A 275 12.60 2.84 0.51
N GLY A 276 12.52 4.15 0.77
CA GLY A 276 12.27 4.67 2.12
C GLY A 276 13.47 4.66 3.08
N THR A 277 14.64 4.16 2.65
CA THR A 277 15.87 4.19 3.46
C THR A 277 16.31 5.63 3.75
N PRO A 278 16.36 6.06 5.03
CA PRO A 278 16.79 7.40 5.38
C PRO A 278 18.31 7.55 5.20
N SER A 279 18.75 8.79 5.02
CA SER A 279 20.18 9.13 4.98
C SER A 279 20.49 10.37 5.81
N CYS A 280 21.71 10.47 6.31
CA CYS A 280 22.18 11.67 6.98
C CYS A 280 23.07 12.48 6.03
N VAL A 281 22.58 13.64 5.57
CA VAL A 281 23.30 14.44 4.58
C VAL A 281 23.36 15.90 5.04
N SER A 282 24.58 16.44 5.09
CA SER A 282 24.85 17.83 5.52
C SER A 282 24.25 18.16 6.90
N GLY A 283 24.27 17.19 7.82
CA GLY A 283 23.77 17.35 9.20
C GLY A 283 22.25 17.30 9.35
N ARG A 284 21.52 16.88 8.31
CA ARG A 284 20.05 16.75 8.32
C ARG A 284 19.61 15.38 7.83
N CYS A 285 18.55 14.85 8.44
CA CYS A 285 17.90 13.65 7.97
C CYS A 285 17.23 13.90 6.63
N GLN A 286 17.61 13.09 5.64
CA GLN A 286 17.09 13.11 4.30
C GLN A 286 16.25 11.86 4.07
N TYR A 287 15.03 12.06 3.57
CA TYR A 287 14.07 11.01 3.26
C TYR A 287 13.68 11.07 1.79
N ASP A 288 13.21 9.95 1.30
CA ASP A 288 12.78 9.77 -0.06
C ASP A 288 11.24 9.92 -0.16
N ILE A 289 10.76 10.82 -1.02
CA ILE A 289 9.33 11.06 -1.24
C ILE A 289 9.00 10.77 -2.69
N TYR A 290 8.23 9.71 -2.91
CA TYR A 290 7.88 9.21 -4.24
C TYR A 290 6.78 10.06 -4.85
N THR A 291 6.94 10.42 -6.13
CA THR A 291 5.93 11.22 -6.84
C THR A 291 5.25 10.37 -7.89
N TRP A 292 3.96 10.10 -7.71
CA TRP A 292 3.06 9.50 -8.68
C TRP A 292 2.45 10.59 -9.55
N ALA A 293 2.33 10.36 -10.86
CA ALA A 293 1.71 11.32 -11.78
C ALA A 293 0.54 10.66 -12.51
N ILE A 294 -0.65 11.25 -12.39
CA ILE A 294 -1.88 10.81 -13.05
C ILE A 294 -2.27 11.85 -14.10
N GLY A 295 -2.22 11.45 -15.38
CA GLY A 295 -2.80 12.17 -16.50
C GLY A 295 -4.28 11.85 -16.63
N PHE A 296 -5.14 12.81 -16.29
CA PHE A 296 -6.59 12.63 -16.34
C PHE A 296 -7.18 13.16 -17.64
N ARG A 297 -8.02 12.36 -18.31
CA ARG A 297 -8.63 12.67 -19.62
C ARG A 297 -7.61 13.00 -20.72
N LEU A 298 -6.39 12.51 -20.57
CA LEU A 298 -5.30 12.65 -21.53
C LEU A 298 -5.11 11.36 -22.34
N THR A 299 -4.65 11.51 -23.58
CA THR A 299 -4.25 10.37 -24.41
C THR A 299 -2.75 10.11 -24.22
N PRO A 300 -2.34 8.97 -23.66
CA PRO A 300 -0.93 8.66 -23.43
C PRO A 300 -0.16 8.38 -24.74
N PRO A 301 1.18 8.55 -24.76
CA PRO A 301 2.02 9.05 -23.67
C PRO A 301 2.10 10.58 -23.67
N ILE A 302 2.11 11.18 -22.47
CA ILE A 302 2.38 12.60 -22.27
C ILE A 302 3.75 12.76 -21.62
N THR A 303 4.70 13.32 -22.37
CA THR A 303 6.12 13.44 -21.96
C THR A 303 6.30 14.04 -20.57
N GLN A 304 5.51 15.05 -20.20
CA GLN A 304 5.61 15.66 -18.88
C GLN A 304 5.20 14.70 -17.76
N ILE A 305 4.08 13.98 -17.92
CA ILE A 305 3.59 12.99 -16.95
C ILE A 305 4.62 11.86 -16.80
N GLU A 306 5.15 11.33 -17.93
CA GLU A 306 6.17 10.29 -17.92
C GLU A 306 7.45 10.75 -17.21
N ASN A 307 7.92 11.96 -17.49
CA ASN A 307 9.13 12.50 -16.87
C ASN A 307 8.94 12.79 -15.37
N MET A 308 7.74 13.24 -14.96
CA MET A 308 7.41 13.40 -13.53
C MET A 308 7.44 12.07 -12.80
N ALA A 309 6.77 11.05 -13.31
CA ALA A 309 6.80 9.71 -12.73
C ALA A 309 8.24 9.18 -12.70
N THR A 310 9.00 9.36 -13.79
CA THR A 310 10.43 9.00 -13.93
C THR A 310 11.29 9.58 -12.81
N ALA A 311 11.27 10.89 -12.67
CA ALA A 311 11.99 11.61 -11.63
C ALA A 311 11.49 11.26 -10.22
N GLY A 312 10.17 11.08 -10.08
CA GLY A 312 9.48 10.70 -8.85
C GLY A 312 9.76 9.28 -8.37
N GLY A 313 10.43 8.46 -9.17
CA GLY A 313 10.76 7.07 -8.80
C GLY A 313 9.57 6.11 -8.78
N THR A 314 8.45 6.48 -9.41
CA THR A 314 7.23 5.67 -9.45
C THR A 314 7.00 5.07 -10.83
N ASP A 315 6.22 4.00 -10.89
CA ASP A 315 5.89 3.31 -12.12
C ASP A 315 4.47 2.75 -12.02
N CYS A 316 3.56 3.28 -12.82
CA CYS A 316 2.18 2.82 -12.81
C CYS A 316 2.03 1.47 -13.52
N PRO A 317 1.09 0.62 -13.09
CA PRO A 317 0.84 -0.64 -13.78
C PRO A 317 0.49 -0.40 -15.27
N GLY A 318 1.24 -1.01 -16.19
CA GLY A 318 0.95 -0.96 -17.62
C GLY A 318 2.17 -0.69 -18.49
N SER A 319 1.95 -0.03 -19.63
CA SER A 319 3.00 0.28 -20.63
C SER A 319 3.65 1.65 -20.46
N TYR A 320 3.14 2.46 -19.53
CA TYR A 320 3.59 3.83 -19.29
C TYR A 320 3.95 3.99 -17.83
N ARG A 321 4.94 4.85 -17.57
CA ARG A 321 5.39 5.13 -16.20
C ARG A 321 4.39 6.02 -15.47
N GLY A 322 3.77 6.94 -16.19
CA GLY A 322 2.63 7.72 -15.71
C GLY A 322 1.34 6.90 -15.67
N CYS A 323 0.47 7.22 -14.70
CA CYS A 323 -0.89 6.69 -14.64
C CYS A 323 -1.78 7.49 -15.59
N TYR A 324 -2.68 6.84 -16.31
CA TYR A 324 -3.65 7.52 -17.16
C TYR A 324 -5.06 7.04 -16.87
N ALA A 325 -5.98 7.99 -16.73
CA ALA A 325 -7.37 7.72 -16.45
C ALA A 325 -8.26 8.51 -17.41
N ALA A 326 -9.09 7.82 -18.20
CA ALA A 326 -9.97 8.45 -19.18
C ALA A 326 -11.26 9.02 -18.58
N ASP A 327 -11.67 8.52 -17.41
CA ASP A 327 -12.91 8.87 -16.72
C ASP A 327 -12.82 8.63 -15.21
N GLU A 328 -13.88 8.98 -14.49
CA GLU A 328 -13.99 8.84 -13.03
C GLU A 328 -13.71 7.41 -12.52
N ALA A 329 -14.18 6.39 -13.25
CA ALA A 329 -14.00 5.00 -12.83
C ALA A 329 -12.53 4.58 -12.99
N ALA A 330 -11.92 4.91 -14.12
CA ALA A 330 -10.49 4.68 -14.36
C ALA A 330 -9.62 5.45 -13.36
N LEU A 331 -10.01 6.66 -12.96
CA LEU A 331 -9.29 7.45 -11.97
C LEU A 331 -9.40 6.83 -10.57
N SER A 332 -10.57 6.34 -10.19
CA SER A 332 -10.77 5.63 -8.92
C SER A 332 -9.93 4.35 -8.87
N ALA A 333 -9.85 3.62 -9.99
CA ALA A 333 -8.99 2.45 -10.13
C ALA A 333 -7.51 2.80 -10.03
N ALA A 334 -7.05 3.82 -10.77
CA ALA A 334 -5.65 4.27 -10.73
C ALA A 334 -5.22 4.70 -9.31
N LEU A 335 -6.08 5.43 -8.60
CA LEU A 335 -5.83 5.77 -7.20
C LEU A 335 -5.74 4.50 -6.34
N SER A 336 -6.65 3.53 -6.52
CA SER A 336 -6.62 2.26 -5.78
C SER A 336 -5.35 1.44 -6.05
N ASP A 337 -4.86 1.43 -7.29
CA ASP A 337 -3.62 0.74 -7.66
C ASP A 337 -2.40 1.41 -7.02
N ILE A 338 -2.31 2.75 -7.08
CA ILE A 338 -1.26 3.52 -6.40
C ILE A 338 -1.25 3.22 -4.90
N VAL A 339 -2.42 3.22 -4.28
CA VAL A 339 -2.61 2.86 -2.87
C VAL A 339 -2.07 1.46 -2.58
N SER A 340 -2.53 0.46 -3.31
CA SER A 340 -2.14 -0.93 -3.07
C SER A 340 -0.65 -1.18 -3.27
N SER A 341 -0.04 -0.54 -4.27
CA SER A 341 1.40 -0.64 -4.55
C SER A 341 2.28 0.11 -3.56
N SER A 342 1.68 1.00 -2.77
CA SER A 342 2.38 1.77 -1.73
C SER A 342 2.20 1.15 -0.34
N LEU A 343 1.39 0.09 -0.21
CA LEU A 343 1.31 -0.67 1.03
C LEU A 343 2.62 -1.41 1.23
N LEU A 344 3.12 -1.35 2.45
CA LEU A 344 4.27 -2.14 2.82
C LEU A 344 3.82 -3.57 3.09
N ILE A 345 4.54 -4.51 2.50
CA ILE A 345 4.32 -5.95 2.62
C ILE A 345 5.70 -6.55 2.80
N GLU A 346 5.83 -7.45 3.77
CA GLU A 346 7.06 -8.20 3.96
C GLU A 346 7.44 -9.00 2.72
N VAL A 347 8.71 -8.90 2.33
CA VAL A 347 9.31 -9.78 1.34
C VAL A 347 10.51 -10.42 1.99
N CYS A 348 10.61 -11.74 1.89
CA CYS A 348 11.73 -12.45 2.47
C CYS A 348 13.07 -12.06 1.82
N ASN A 349 13.76 -11.08 2.38
CA ASN A 349 14.98 -10.48 1.86
C ASN A 349 15.97 -10.04 2.96
N ASN A 350 15.71 -10.41 4.22
CA ASN A 350 16.46 -10.04 5.43
C ASN A 350 16.40 -8.54 5.78
N ILE A 351 15.32 -7.86 5.37
CA ILE A 351 15.03 -6.46 5.70
C ILE A 351 13.63 -6.42 6.29
N ASP A 352 13.43 -5.53 7.26
CA ASP A 352 12.11 -5.10 7.72
C ASP A 352 11.47 -4.24 6.62
N ASP A 353 10.61 -4.86 5.81
CA ASP A 353 9.98 -4.24 4.64
C ASP A 353 8.66 -3.56 4.99
N ASP A 354 7.98 -4.02 6.05
CA ASP A 354 6.72 -3.51 6.56
C ASP A 354 6.81 -2.54 7.73
N CYS A 355 8.03 -2.36 8.25
CA CYS A 355 8.43 -1.41 9.28
C CYS A 355 7.90 -1.73 10.69
N ASP A 356 7.50 -2.97 10.95
CA ASP A 356 7.00 -3.39 12.27
C ASP A 356 8.12 -3.73 13.28
N GLY A 357 9.37 -3.74 12.80
CA GLY A 357 10.58 -4.01 13.60
C GLY A 357 10.97 -5.49 13.65
N LEU A 358 10.21 -6.37 13.01
CA LEU A 358 10.58 -7.75 12.74
C LEU A 358 11.20 -7.84 11.33
N ILE A 359 11.92 -8.92 11.06
CA ILE A 359 12.57 -9.14 9.77
C ILE A 359 12.02 -10.43 9.19
N ASP A 360 11.41 -10.33 8.01
CA ASP A 360 10.87 -11.44 7.24
C ASP A 360 9.94 -12.36 8.07
N GLU A 361 9.09 -11.78 8.90
CA GLU A 361 8.12 -12.55 9.66
C GLU A 361 7.01 -13.13 8.75
N GLY A 362 6.37 -14.20 9.20
CA GLY A 362 5.37 -14.91 8.40
C GLY A 362 5.94 -15.78 7.27
N PHE A 363 7.25 -15.77 7.02
CA PHE A 363 7.92 -16.69 6.09
C PHE A 363 8.46 -17.95 6.77
N THR A 364 8.49 -19.05 6.02
CA THR A 364 9.27 -20.24 6.42
C THR A 364 10.75 -19.94 6.23
N LYS A 365 11.54 -20.16 7.28
CA LYS A 365 12.98 -19.89 7.30
C LYS A 365 13.78 -21.19 7.36
N TYR A 366 14.99 -21.13 6.82
CA TYR A 366 15.93 -22.25 6.70
C TYR A 366 17.29 -21.88 7.32
N CYS A 367 18.12 -22.89 7.59
CA CYS A 367 19.52 -22.69 7.96
C CYS A 367 20.44 -23.31 6.89
N ASN A 368 21.76 -23.21 7.03
CA ASN A 368 22.72 -23.93 6.20
C ASN A 368 23.88 -24.39 7.09
N ARG A 369 23.88 -25.61 7.60
CA ARG A 369 24.90 -26.02 8.58
C ARG A 369 26.18 -26.54 7.89
N PRO A 370 27.37 -26.25 8.46
CA PRO A 370 27.66 -25.39 9.60
C PRO A 370 27.83 -23.90 9.26
N SER A 371 27.68 -23.52 7.98
CA SER A 371 28.02 -22.18 7.48
C SER A 371 27.14 -21.05 8.02
N HIS A 372 25.87 -21.36 8.30
CA HIS A 372 24.79 -20.51 8.77
C HIS A 372 23.83 -21.29 9.69
N PRO A 373 24.14 -21.46 10.98
CA PRO A 373 23.33 -22.31 11.87
C PRO A 373 21.96 -21.74 12.27
N ALA A 374 21.73 -20.44 12.05
CA ALA A 374 20.46 -19.77 12.37
C ALA A 374 19.40 -20.04 11.28
N GLN A 375 18.13 -20.16 11.69
CA GLN A 375 16.98 -20.30 10.79
C GLN A 375 16.46 -18.92 10.36
N ASP A 376 17.20 -18.26 9.48
CA ASP A 376 16.87 -16.93 8.96
C ASP A 376 16.99 -16.85 7.42
N LEU A 377 17.44 -17.91 6.75
CA LEU A 377 17.49 -17.97 5.29
C LEU A 377 16.08 -18.09 4.70
N CYS A 378 15.82 -17.30 3.68
CA CYS A 378 14.56 -17.30 2.94
C CYS A 378 14.43 -18.42 1.91
N THR A 379 15.56 -18.99 1.52
CA THR A 379 15.62 -20.03 0.50
C THR A 379 16.15 -21.29 1.15
N ASP A 380 15.46 -22.39 0.91
CA ASP A 380 15.93 -23.72 1.29
C ASP A 380 17.25 -24.02 0.54
N PRO A 381 18.40 -24.13 1.23
CA PRO A 381 19.63 -24.54 0.57
C PRO A 381 19.63 -26.02 0.17
N GLY A 382 18.64 -26.79 0.64
CA GLY A 382 18.57 -28.23 0.50
C GLY A 382 19.64 -28.96 1.32
N GLU A 383 19.54 -30.28 1.29
CA GLU A 383 20.58 -31.16 1.82
C GLU A 383 21.69 -31.36 0.80
N THR A 384 22.94 -31.17 1.23
CA THR A 384 24.11 -31.33 0.35
C THR A 384 25.06 -32.43 0.81
N LEU A 385 24.95 -32.86 2.07
CA LEU A 385 25.81 -33.84 2.70
C LEU A 385 24.95 -34.84 3.46
N CYS A 386 25.27 -36.13 3.33
CA CYS A 386 24.63 -37.16 4.14
C CYS A 386 25.44 -37.35 5.43
N ASN A 387 25.18 -36.49 6.41
CA ASN A 387 25.98 -36.34 7.63
C ASN A 387 25.18 -36.59 8.92
N GLY A 388 23.88 -36.93 8.80
CA GLY A 388 22.97 -37.13 9.93
C GLY A 388 22.57 -35.83 10.64
N VAL A 389 22.76 -34.70 9.99
CA VAL A 389 22.36 -33.36 10.42
C VAL A 389 21.34 -32.84 9.43
N ASP A 390 20.31 -32.19 9.95
CA ASP A 390 19.39 -31.36 9.17
C ASP A 390 20.12 -30.06 8.81
N ASP A 391 20.78 -30.05 7.64
CA ASP A 391 21.63 -28.95 7.20
C ASP A 391 20.78 -27.74 6.77
N ASN A 392 19.55 -27.93 6.32
CA ASN A 392 18.62 -26.85 5.96
C ASN A 392 17.62 -26.46 7.06
N CYS A 393 17.61 -27.16 8.18
CA CYS A 393 16.71 -26.97 9.33
C CYS A 393 15.21 -27.15 9.00
N ASN A 394 14.86 -27.97 8.01
CA ASN A 394 13.47 -28.19 7.61
C ASN A 394 12.77 -29.30 8.42
N GLY A 395 13.47 -29.94 9.36
CA GLY A 395 12.97 -31.00 10.23
C GLY A 395 13.13 -32.41 9.65
N LEU A 396 13.69 -32.54 8.44
CA LEU A 396 14.12 -33.80 7.85
C LEU A 396 15.65 -33.91 7.95
N THR A 397 16.20 -35.09 7.74
CA THR A 397 17.64 -35.32 7.85
C THR A 397 18.09 -36.08 6.64
N ASP A 398 19.10 -35.53 5.96
CA ASP A 398 19.69 -36.07 4.74
C ASP A 398 18.65 -36.39 3.63
N GLU A 399 17.53 -35.65 3.55
CA GLU A 399 16.48 -35.95 2.57
C GLU A 399 16.98 -35.84 1.12
N GLY A 400 16.58 -36.80 0.30
CA GLY A 400 17.06 -36.92 -1.08
C GLY A 400 18.51 -37.44 -1.20
N LEU A 401 19.23 -37.63 -0.09
CA LEU A 401 20.57 -38.22 -0.05
C LEU A 401 20.60 -39.67 0.48
N LEU A 402 19.52 -40.11 1.14
CA LEU A 402 19.37 -41.48 1.62
C LEU A 402 19.09 -42.46 0.46
N ASN A 403 19.66 -43.66 0.54
CA ASN A 403 19.31 -44.79 -0.32
C ASN A 403 17.98 -45.43 0.06
N LEU A 404 17.61 -46.52 -0.64
CA LEU A 404 16.37 -47.26 -0.40
C LEU A 404 16.25 -47.80 1.04
N CYS A 405 17.39 -48.12 1.67
CA CYS A 405 17.45 -48.53 3.08
C CYS A 405 17.33 -47.36 4.07
N GLY A 406 17.19 -46.12 3.61
CA GLY A 406 17.17 -44.94 4.49
C GLY A 406 18.54 -44.63 5.09
N THR A 407 19.63 -45.05 4.45
CA THR A 407 21.01 -44.83 4.92
C THR A 407 21.83 -44.03 3.90
N CYS A 408 22.91 -43.40 4.36
CA CYS A 408 23.83 -42.69 3.50
C CYS A 408 24.65 -43.63 2.61
N GLY A 409 24.83 -43.26 1.34
CA GLY A 409 25.67 -43.98 0.37
C GLY A 409 24.92 -45.00 -0.46
N ALA A 410 25.62 -45.83 -1.23
CA ALA A 410 24.98 -46.88 -2.02
C ALA A 410 24.24 -47.87 -1.11
N ALA A 411 23.11 -48.40 -1.56
CA ALA A 411 22.47 -49.52 -0.89
C ALA A 411 23.48 -50.68 -0.75
N PRO A 412 23.40 -51.48 0.34
CA PRO A 412 24.16 -52.70 0.45
C PRO A 412 23.92 -53.61 -0.77
N THR A 413 24.78 -54.59 -1.00
CA THR A 413 24.49 -55.63 -1.99
C THR A 413 23.72 -56.76 -1.33
N GLU A 414 22.76 -57.33 -2.05
CA GLU A 414 22.06 -58.55 -1.63
C GLU A 414 22.98 -59.70 -1.21
N ILE A 415 22.55 -60.43 -0.19
CA ILE A 415 23.16 -61.63 0.35
C ILE A 415 22.04 -62.66 0.51
N CYS A 416 22.33 -63.93 0.22
CA CYS A 416 21.36 -65.01 0.39
C CYS A 416 21.11 -65.33 1.89
N ASP A 417 20.27 -64.53 2.55
CA ASP A 417 19.95 -64.67 3.97
C ASP A 417 18.44 -64.50 4.31
N LEU A 418 17.57 -64.45 3.28
CA LEU A 418 16.13 -64.23 3.41
C LEU A 418 15.76 -62.83 3.93
N VAL A 419 16.68 -61.88 3.89
CA VAL A 419 16.47 -60.46 4.22
C VAL A 419 16.75 -59.63 2.98
N ASP A 420 15.86 -58.68 2.70
CA ASP A 420 16.08 -57.61 1.73
C ASP A 420 17.23 -56.71 2.24
N ASN A 421 18.45 -56.94 1.75
CA ASN A 421 19.65 -56.25 2.25
C ASN A 421 19.87 -54.92 1.56
N ASP A 422 19.44 -54.78 0.31
CA ASP A 422 19.55 -53.55 -0.48
C ASP A 422 18.28 -52.68 -0.46
N CYS A 423 17.23 -53.19 0.19
CA CYS A 423 15.97 -52.53 0.48
C CYS A 423 15.16 -52.18 -0.78
N ASP A 424 15.34 -52.93 -1.88
CA ASP A 424 14.61 -52.72 -3.13
C ASP A 424 13.21 -53.36 -3.16
N THR A 425 12.77 -53.93 -2.03
CA THR A 425 11.51 -54.65 -1.81
C THR A 425 11.46 -56.08 -2.35
N LEU A 426 12.52 -56.53 -3.00
CA LEU A 426 12.73 -57.92 -3.36
C LEU A 426 13.60 -58.59 -2.29
N THR A 427 13.74 -59.90 -2.35
CA THR A 427 14.51 -60.64 -1.36
C THR A 427 15.32 -61.69 -2.09
N ASP A 428 16.64 -61.70 -1.85
CA ASP A 428 17.59 -62.63 -2.43
C ASP A 428 17.59 -62.65 -3.98
N GLU A 429 17.38 -61.51 -4.65
CA GLU A 429 17.39 -61.41 -6.11
C GLU A 429 18.81 -61.35 -6.71
N GLY A 430 18.92 -61.05 -8.01
CA GLY A 430 20.22 -60.98 -8.70
C GLY A 430 21.00 -62.30 -8.79
N GLY A 431 20.43 -63.42 -8.33
CA GLY A 431 21.09 -64.73 -8.34
C GLY A 431 22.10 -64.93 -7.21
N VAL A 432 21.96 -64.20 -6.09
CA VAL A 432 22.85 -64.35 -4.92
C VAL A 432 22.67 -65.69 -4.20
N CYS A 433 21.51 -66.31 -4.32
CA CYS A 433 21.27 -67.67 -3.83
C CYS A 433 21.68 -68.73 -4.86
N THR A 434 22.63 -69.59 -4.50
CA THR A 434 22.88 -70.82 -5.25
C THR A 434 21.66 -71.75 -5.15
N PRO A 435 21.10 -72.26 -6.26
CA PRO A 435 19.98 -73.19 -6.20
C PRO A 435 20.44 -74.52 -5.57
N GLY A 436 20.06 -74.76 -4.31
CA GLY A 436 20.10 -76.09 -3.70
C GLY A 436 20.85 -76.20 -2.37
N CYS A 437 20.10 -75.99 -1.29
CA CYS A 437 20.17 -76.85 -0.10
C CYS A 437 18.76 -77.39 0.16
#